data_AF-A0A9E4EP87-F1
#
_entry.id   AF-A0A9E4EP87-F1
#
_cell.length_a   1.000
_cell.length_b   1.000
_cell.length_c   1.000
_cell.angle_alpha   90.00
_cell.angle_beta   90.00
_cell.angle_gamma   90.00
#
_symmetry.space_group_name_H-M   'P 1'
#
loop_
_entity.id
_entity.type
_entity.pdbx_description
1 polymer ?
#
loop_
_entity_poly.entity_id
_entity_poly.type
_entity_poly.pdbx_seq_one_letter_code
_entity_poly.pdbx_strand_id
1 'polypeptide(L)'
;YSGIGGVGHGEDHHNIISNNVCSENGKWGINASDGVEHVIVGNILRSNSWKKPGAYPALRLHNAKRFLVQGNRCADDVDKSPTVGGDTPCQTRGIVESGHSDWNLVSGNVCIGMAEPITVIGRNSRAQGNLYEKRNIEK
;
A
#
# COMPACT_ATOMS: atom_id res chain seq x y z
N TYR A 1 -7.08 -0.16 13.03
CA TYR A 1 -7.87 -0.68 11.89
C TYR A 1 -7.21 -0.23 10.59
N SER A 2 -7.76 -0.53 9.42
CA SER A 2 -7.32 0.15 8.18
C SER A 2 -7.84 1.58 8.17
N GLY A 3 -7.22 2.47 7.39
CA GLY A 3 -7.81 3.78 7.10
C GLY A 3 -9.07 3.64 6.24
N ILE A 4 -8.91 2.98 5.09
CA ILE A 4 -10.01 2.52 4.25
C ILE A 4 -9.89 0.99 4.13
N GLY A 5 -10.97 0.29 4.49
CA GLY A 5 -11.09 -1.16 4.39
C GLY A 5 -12.43 -1.54 3.77
N GLY A 6 -12.60 -2.82 3.46
CA GLY A 6 -13.83 -3.28 2.80
C GLY A 6 -13.81 -3.12 1.27
N VAL A 7 -12.77 -2.52 0.70
CA VAL A 7 -12.68 -2.29 -0.75
C VAL A 7 -12.59 -3.63 -1.46
N GLY A 8 -13.58 -3.94 -2.30
CA GLY A 8 -13.65 -5.18 -3.06
C GLY A 8 -14.40 -6.33 -2.35
N HIS A 9 -14.89 -6.13 -1.13
CA HIS A 9 -15.65 -7.17 -0.43
C HIS A 9 -16.91 -7.55 -1.22
N GLY A 10 -17.16 -8.85 -1.37
CA GLY A 10 -18.37 -9.32 -2.04
C GLY A 10 -18.34 -9.16 -3.57
N GLU A 11 -17.14 -9.17 -4.18
CA GLU A 11 -16.96 -8.95 -5.62
C GLU A 11 -17.46 -7.57 -6.05
N ASP A 12 -17.18 -6.55 -5.24
CA ASP A 12 -17.41 -5.17 -5.66
C ASP A 12 -16.54 -4.84 -6.87
N HIS A 13 -17.14 -4.18 -7.86
CA HIS A 13 -16.46 -3.78 -9.11
C HIS A 13 -16.50 -2.27 -9.30
N HIS A 14 -15.56 -1.72 -10.08
CA HIS A 14 -15.60 -0.33 -10.59
C HIS A 14 -15.61 0.81 -9.56
N ASN A 15 -15.20 0.55 -8.31
CA ASN A 15 -15.05 1.60 -7.32
C ASN A 15 -13.85 2.51 -7.61
N ILE A 16 -13.97 3.77 -7.22
CA ILE A 16 -12.89 4.76 -7.27
C ILE A 16 -12.56 5.20 -5.84
N ILE A 17 -11.31 4.98 -5.44
CA ILE A 17 -10.77 5.41 -4.16
C ILE A 17 -9.73 6.49 -4.45
N SER A 18 -10.11 7.76 -4.25
CA SER A 18 -9.26 8.87 -4.66
C SER A 18 -9.18 10.00 -3.66
N ASN A 19 -8.03 10.68 -3.66
CA ASN A 19 -7.77 11.91 -2.90
C ASN A 19 -7.99 11.79 -1.38
N ASN A 20 -7.68 10.62 -0.81
CA ASN A 20 -7.75 10.39 0.63
C ASN A 20 -6.39 10.54 1.29
N VAL A 21 -6.41 10.86 2.58
CA VAL A 21 -5.25 10.78 3.47
C VAL A 21 -5.49 9.65 4.47
N CYS A 22 -4.72 8.58 4.38
CA CYS A 22 -4.73 7.48 5.35
C CYS A 22 -3.40 7.49 6.11
N SER A 23 -3.42 8.05 7.32
CA SER A 23 -2.23 8.22 8.16
C SER A 23 -2.34 7.44 9.46
N GLU A 24 -1.23 6.87 9.91
CA GLU A 24 -1.07 6.36 11.29
C GLU A 24 -2.10 5.29 11.69
N ASN A 25 -2.62 4.56 10.70
CA ASN A 25 -3.59 3.52 10.95
C ASN A 25 -2.92 2.31 11.59
N GLY A 26 -3.69 1.60 12.43
CA GLY A 26 -3.20 0.39 13.08
C GLY A 26 -2.75 -0.70 12.08
N LYS A 27 -3.39 -0.81 10.92
CA LYS A 27 -3.01 -1.78 9.87
C LYS A 27 -2.65 -1.04 8.58
N TRP A 28 -3.23 -1.41 7.44
CA TRP A 28 -3.00 -0.77 6.16
C TRP A 28 -3.56 0.66 6.11
N GLY A 29 -3.03 1.50 5.23
CA GLY A 29 -3.73 2.72 4.82
C GLY A 29 -4.99 2.35 4.06
N ILE A 30 -4.83 1.59 2.97
CA ILE A 30 -5.92 1.01 2.19
C ILE A 30 -5.77 -0.52 2.15
N ASN A 31 -6.85 -1.23 2.47
CA ASN A 31 -6.95 -2.68 2.26
C ASN A 31 -7.98 -2.98 1.17
N ALA A 32 -7.50 -3.30 -0.03
CA ALA A 32 -8.32 -3.76 -1.13
C ALA A 32 -8.18 -5.28 -1.31
N SER A 33 -9.27 -6.00 -1.11
CA SER A 33 -9.34 -7.45 -1.19
C SER A 33 -10.46 -7.88 -2.13
N ASP A 34 -10.21 -8.87 -2.96
CA ASP A 34 -11.22 -9.64 -3.71
C ASP A 34 -12.06 -8.86 -4.76
N GLY A 35 -11.78 -7.56 -4.95
CA GLY A 35 -12.46 -6.73 -5.94
C GLY A 35 -11.89 -6.90 -7.36
N VAL A 36 -12.61 -6.32 -8.32
CA VAL A 36 -12.22 -6.27 -9.75
C VAL A 36 -12.36 -4.84 -10.30
N GLU A 37 -11.40 -4.42 -11.14
CA GLU A 37 -11.50 -3.18 -11.92
C GLU A 37 -11.71 -1.90 -11.09
N HIS A 38 -11.08 -1.82 -9.91
CA HIS A 38 -11.06 -0.60 -9.12
C HIS A 38 -9.94 0.36 -9.54
N VAL A 39 -10.17 1.64 -9.28
CA VAL A 39 -9.18 2.70 -9.45
C VAL A 39 -8.80 3.26 -8.09
N ILE A 40 -7.52 3.17 -7.74
CA ILE A 40 -6.97 3.74 -6.50
C ILE A 40 -5.96 4.81 -6.90
N VAL A 41 -6.34 6.09 -6.77
CA VAL A 41 -5.58 7.20 -7.38
C VAL A 41 -5.40 8.40 -6.47
N GLY A 42 -4.20 8.98 -6.45
CA GLY A 42 -3.97 10.26 -5.78
C GLY A 42 -4.13 10.24 -4.26
N ASN A 43 -3.94 9.09 -3.61
CA ASN A 43 -4.05 8.98 -2.15
C ASN A 43 -2.68 9.20 -1.47
N ILE A 44 -2.70 9.76 -0.26
CA ILE A 44 -1.54 9.86 0.62
C ILE A 44 -1.66 8.79 1.71
N LEU A 45 -0.71 7.85 1.72
CA LEU A 45 -0.70 6.69 2.61
C LEU A 45 0.55 6.76 3.51
N ARG A 46 0.38 7.38 4.68
CA ARG A 46 1.49 7.83 5.53
C ARG A 46 1.60 7.00 6.81
N SER A 47 2.78 6.44 7.05
CA SER A 47 3.20 5.89 8.35
C SER A 47 2.14 5.00 9.02
N ASN A 48 1.48 4.13 8.24
CA ASN A 48 0.49 3.20 8.77
C ASN A 48 1.18 2.00 9.46
N SER A 49 0.45 0.92 9.75
CA SER A 49 0.93 -0.30 10.38
C SER A 49 1.31 -0.15 11.86
N TRP A 50 0.70 0.80 12.58
CA TRP A 50 1.01 1.09 13.99
C TRP A 50 0.77 -0.06 14.96
N LYS A 51 -0.23 -0.92 14.69
CA LYS A 51 -0.56 -2.05 15.58
C LYS A 51 0.54 -3.11 15.58
N LYS A 52 1.22 -3.29 14.44
CA LYS A 52 2.34 -4.21 14.30
C LYS A 52 3.28 -3.67 13.21
N PRO A 53 4.28 -2.86 13.59
CA PRO A 53 5.26 -2.30 12.67
C PRO A 53 5.88 -3.34 11.75
N GLY A 54 6.10 -2.95 10.50
CA GLY A 54 6.59 -3.78 9.40
C GLY A 54 5.61 -4.81 8.86
N ALA A 55 4.51 -5.10 9.56
CA ALA A 55 3.61 -6.18 9.17
C ALA A 55 2.66 -5.80 8.02
N TYR A 56 2.25 -4.53 7.91
CA TYR A 56 1.23 -4.11 6.95
C TYR A 56 1.79 -3.11 5.94
N PRO A 57 1.63 -3.35 4.63
CA PRO A 57 1.96 -2.34 3.61
C PRO A 57 1.04 -1.12 3.69
N ALA A 58 1.44 -0.03 3.05
CA ALA A 58 0.61 1.17 2.88
C ALA A 58 -0.72 0.84 2.18
N LEU A 59 -0.61 0.09 1.08
CA LEU A 59 -1.71 -0.36 0.26
C LEU A 59 -1.57 -1.86 0.02
N ARG A 60 -2.57 -2.63 0.47
CA ARG A 60 -2.67 -4.06 0.19
C ARG A 60 -3.63 -4.30 -0.97
N LEU A 61 -3.13 -5.01 -1.97
CA LEU A 61 -3.90 -5.63 -3.05
C LEU A 61 -3.93 -7.14 -2.80
N HIS A 62 -5.07 -7.69 -2.42
CA HIS A 62 -5.21 -9.12 -2.16
C HIS A 62 -6.28 -9.73 -3.04
N ASN A 63 -5.93 -10.73 -3.84
CA ASN A 63 -6.81 -11.28 -4.87
C ASN A 63 -7.43 -10.19 -5.78
N ALA A 64 -6.73 -9.06 -5.96
CA ALA A 64 -7.21 -7.93 -6.74
C ALA A 64 -6.93 -8.17 -8.22
N LYS A 65 -7.92 -7.91 -9.09
CA LYS A 65 -7.77 -8.13 -10.54
C LYS A 65 -8.08 -6.89 -11.35
N ARG A 66 -7.21 -6.55 -12.30
CA ARG A 66 -7.37 -5.42 -13.24
C ARG A 66 -7.51 -4.06 -12.57
N PHE A 67 -6.86 -3.88 -11.42
CA PHE A 67 -6.85 -2.60 -10.73
C PHE A 67 -5.93 -1.61 -11.44
N LEU A 68 -6.32 -0.34 -11.41
CA LEU A 68 -5.42 0.77 -11.70
C LEU A 68 -5.01 1.43 -10.38
N VAL A 69 -3.74 1.34 -10.03
CA VAL A 69 -3.17 1.97 -8.83
C VAL A 69 -2.15 3.00 -9.25
N GLN A 70 -2.55 4.28 -9.24
CA GLN A 70 -1.78 5.34 -9.87
C GLN A 70 -1.62 6.60 -9.04
N GLY A 71 -0.45 7.24 -9.09
CA GLY A 71 -0.28 8.58 -8.51
C GLY A 71 -0.45 8.63 -7.00
N ASN A 72 -0.33 7.51 -6.29
CA ASN A 72 -0.42 7.49 -4.83
C ASN A 72 0.95 7.79 -4.22
N ARG A 73 0.95 8.51 -3.09
CA ARG A 73 2.14 8.78 -2.30
C ARG A 73 2.12 7.91 -1.05
N CYS A 74 2.97 6.89 -1.03
CA CYS A 74 3.21 6.06 0.15
C CYS A 74 4.47 6.60 0.84
N ALA A 75 4.38 6.97 2.11
CA ALA A 75 5.54 7.46 2.88
C ALA A 75 5.57 6.82 4.27
N ASP A 76 6.76 6.45 4.72
CA ASP A 76 7.04 6.26 6.14
C ASP A 76 8.07 7.31 6.56
N ASP A 77 7.61 8.24 7.39
CA ASP A 77 8.38 9.39 7.88
C ASP A 77 8.46 9.42 9.40
N VAL A 78 8.11 8.31 10.06
CA VAL A 78 8.26 8.21 11.51
C VAL A 78 9.65 7.70 11.84
N ASP A 79 10.32 8.40 12.76
CA ASP A 79 11.62 7.95 13.27
C ASP A 79 11.47 6.83 14.28
N LYS A 80 10.36 6.80 15.03
CA LYS A 80 10.13 5.79 16.08
C LYS A 80 8.73 5.21 15.99
N SER A 81 8.66 3.89 16.07
CA SER A 81 7.37 3.21 16.19
C SER A 81 6.76 3.40 17.59
N PRO A 82 5.46 3.72 17.69
CA PRO A 82 4.79 3.95 18.96
C PRO A 82 4.53 2.67 19.77
N THR A 83 4.61 1.49 19.15
CA THR A 83 4.22 0.22 19.80
C THR A 83 5.37 -0.73 20.12
N VAL A 84 6.52 -0.57 19.48
CA VAL A 84 7.65 -1.51 19.64
C VAL A 84 8.87 -0.83 20.28
N GLY A 85 8.90 0.51 20.33
CA GLY A 85 10.06 1.25 20.81
C GLY A 85 11.26 1.12 19.85
N GLY A 86 12.06 2.17 19.75
CA GLY A 86 13.23 2.22 18.86
C GLY A 86 12.93 2.67 17.42
N ASP A 87 13.99 2.72 16.60
CA ASP A 87 13.99 3.34 15.26
C ASP A 87 13.40 2.43 14.18
N THR A 88 12.37 1.66 14.54
CA THR A 88 11.71 0.71 13.63
C THR A 88 10.66 1.45 12.80
N PRO A 89 10.76 1.46 11.46
CA PRO A 89 9.73 2.01 10.59
C PRO A 89 8.39 1.29 10.81
N CYS A 90 7.29 2.03 10.81
CA CYS A 90 5.97 1.44 11.02
C CYS A 90 5.49 0.69 9.77
N GLN A 91 5.53 1.34 8.61
CA GLN A 91 5.10 0.87 7.30
C GLN A 91 6.33 0.59 6.42
N THR A 92 6.90 -0.60 6.52
CA THR A 92 8.13 -0.96 5.79
C THR A 92 7.90 -1.28 4.30
N ARG A 93 6.64 -1.34 3.86
CA ARG A 93 6.24 -1.73 2.50
C ARG A 93 5.20 -0.77 1.93
N GLY A 94 5.28 -0.44 0.65
CA GLY A 94 4.38 0.52 0.00
C GLY A 94 3.13 -0.14 -0.56
N ILE A 95 3.18 -0.55 -1.82
CA ILE A 95 2.08 -1.21 -2.53
C ILE A 95 2.41 -2.69 -2.70
N VAL A 96 1.60 -3.58 -2.15
CA VAL A 96 1.89 -5.03 -2.19
C VAL A 96 0.71 -5.81 -2.72
N GLU A 97 0.93 -6.52 -3.82
CA GLU A 97 0.08 -7.61 -4.28
C GLU A 97 0.31 -8.90 -3.49
N SER A 98 -0.77 -9.66 -3.31
CA SER A 98 -0.75 -10.97 -2.66
C SER A 98 -1.91 -11.85 -3.14
N GLY A 99 -1.86 -13.15 -2.83
CA GLY A 99 -2.89 -14.12 -3.20
C GLY A 99 -2.94 -14.38 -4.70
N HIS A 100 -4.14 -14.36 -5.28
CA HIS A 100 -4.40 -14.57 -6.70
C HIS A 100 -4.53 -13.27 -7.49
N SER A 101 -3.85 -12.21 -7.04
CA SER A 101 -3.86 -10.92 -7.74
C SER A 101 -3.23 -11.06 -9.13
N ASP A 102 -3.84 -10.45 -10.15
CA ASP A 102 -3.31 -10.47 -11.51
C ASP A 102 -3.85 -9.30 -12.35
N TRP A 103 -3.17 -8.99 -13.46
CA TRP A 103 -3.58 -7.93 -14.40
C TRP A 103 -3.67 -6.51 -13.80
N ASN A 104 -3.07 -6.24 -12.65
CA ASN A 104 -3.11 -4.90 -12.08
C ASN A 104 -1.99 -4.02 -12.68
N LEU A 105 -2.29 -2.73 -12.85
CA LEU A 105 -1.33 -1.73 -13.24
C LEU A 105 -1.01 -0.82 -12.05
N VAL A 106 0.22 -0.93 -11.55
CA VAL A 106 0.75 -0.09 -10.45
C VAL A 106 1.73 0.91 -11.05
N SER A 107 1.32 2.16 -11.28
CA SER A 107 2.12 3.11 -12.05
C SER A 107 2.16 4.53 -11.48
N GLY A 108 3.26 5.25 -11.66
CA GLY A 108 3.33 6.67 -11.26
C GLY A 108 3.18 6.90 -9.76
N ASN A 109 3.43 5.89 -8.93
CA ASN A 109 3.36 6.02 -7.48
C ASN A 109 4.71 6.48 -6.93
N VAL A 110 4.66 7.19 -5.80
CA VAL A 110 5.83 7.65 -5.06
C VAL A 110 5.89 6.92 -3.72
N CYS A 111 6.95 6.14 -3.49
CA CYS A 111 7.11 5.32 -2.29
C CYS A 111 8.43 5.65 -1.57
N ILE A 112 8.34 6.33 -0.42
CA ILE A 112 9.50 6.88 0.30
C ILE A 112 9.60 6.26 1.70
N GLY A 113 10.81 5.95 2.15
CA GLY A 113 11.07 5.48 3.52
C GLY A 113 10.78 4.00 3.75
N MET A 114 10.63 3.21 2.68
CA MET A 114 10.23 1.79 2.74
C MET A 114 11.36 0.87 2.27
N ALA A 115 11.47 -0.31 2.89
CA ALA A 115 12.40 -1.34 2.46
C ALA A 115 11.95 -2.00 1.15
N GLU A 116 10.65 -2.27 1.02
CA GLU A 116 10.02 -2.84 -0.18
C GLU A 116 8.92 -1.90 -0.71
N PRO A 117 9.28 -0.95 -1.59
CA PRO A 117 8.35 0.06 -2.07
C PRO A 117 7.13 -0.52 -2.79
N ILE A 118 7.34 -1.43 -3.74
CA ILE A 118 6.27 -2.04 -4.54
C ILE A 118 6.60 -3.51 -4.79
N THR A 119 5.63 -4.39 -4.53
CA THR A 119 5.72 -5.82 -4.82
C THR A 119 4.51 -6.24 -5.65
N VAL A 120 4.78 -6.80 -6.83
CA VAL A 120 3.78 -7.32 -7.77
C VAL A 120 4.06 -8.80 -7.99
N ILE A 121 3.02 -9.64 -7.88
CA ILE A 121 3.14 -11.10 -8.02
C ILE A 121 2.32 -11.65 -9.19
N GLY A 122 1.34 -10.89 -9.68
CA GLY A 122 0.51 -11.30 -10.80
C GLY A 122 1.33 -11.48 -12.07
N ARG A 123 1.12 -12.60 -12.77
CA ARG A 123 1.83 -12.93 -14.03
C ARG A 123 1.71 -11.81 -15.08
N ASN A 124 0.54 -11.19 -15.13
CA ASN A 124 0.18 -10.14 -16.07
C ASN A 124 0.16 -8.75 -15.43
N SER A 125 0.30 -8.65 -14.11
CA SER A 125 0.42 -7.38 -13.42
C SER A 125 1.74 -6.68 -13.77
N ARG A 126 1.76 -5.35 -13.67
CA ARG A 126 2.93 -4.51 -14.00
C ARG A 126 3.12 -3.42 -12.97
N ALA A 127 4.37 -3.20 -12.56
CA ALA A 127 4.80 -2.02 -11.83
C ALA A 127 5.69 -1.17 -12.75
N GLN A 128 5.26 0.03 -13.14
CA GLN A 128 6.00 0.86 -14.10
C GLN A 128 5.97 2.35 -13.79
N GLY A 129 7.09 3.06 -14.01
CA GLY A 129 7.17 4.50 -13.81
C GLY A 129 6.91 4.93 -12.36
N ASN A 130 7.25 4.09 -11.38
CA ASN A 130 7.14 4.43 -9.95
C ASN A 130 8.47 5.01 -9.46
N LEU A 131 8.40 6.01 -8.58
CA LEU A 131 9.57 6.61 -7.93
C LEU A 131 9.69 6.06 -6.51
N TYR A 132 10.89 5.66 -6.10
CA TYR A 132 11.12 5.19 -4.75
C TYR A 132 12.45 5.67 -4.18
N GLU A 133 12.41 5.93 -2.88
CA GLU A 133 13.57 6.24 -2.06
C GLU A 133 13.53 5.30 -0.85
N LYS A 134 14.48 4.38 -0.79
CA LYS A 134 14.55 3.40 0.31
C LYS A 134 15.16 4.05 1.54
N ARG A 135 14.64 3.68 2.72
CA ARG A 135 15.31 4.04 3.98
C ARG A 135 16.58 3.19 4.07
N ASN A 136 17.74 3.84 4.17
CA ASN A 136 18.99 3.15 4.48
C ASN A 136 18.93 2.72 5.94
N ILE A 137 18.77 1.41 6.15
CA ILE A 137 18.92 0.83 7.48
C ILE A 137 20.37 0.39 7.56
N GLU A 138 21.22 1.20 8.19
CA GLU A 138 22.56 0.75 8.57
C GLU A 138 22.40 -0.44 9.54
N LYS A 139 23.13 -1.52 9.25
CA LYS A 139 23.08 -2.78 10.01
C LYS A 139 23.88 -2.69 11.30
#